data_AF-A0A518UDB0-F1
#
_entry.id   AF-A0A518UDB0-F1
#
_cell.length_a   1.000
_cell.length_b   1.000
_cell.length_c   1.000
_cell.angle_alpha   90.00
_cell.angle_beta   90.00
_cell.angle_gamma   90.00
#
_symmetry.space_group_name_H-M   'P 1'
#
loop_
_entity.id
_entity.type
_entity.pdbx_description
1 polymer ?
#
loop_
_entity_poly.entity_id
_entity_poly.type
_entity_poly.pdbx_seq_one_letter_code
_entity_poly.pdbx_strand_id
1 'polypeptide(L)'
;MDEHSINASVMLHGFPDLGLGGGNRPTVALTLAPGRLTGRRIYVALLERFGAILAPALGPAREAGCKLKNVHLFANDKAINDADEVLDAHIDAEGRIRVLLILVKAIASG
;
A
#
# COMPACT_ATOMS: atom_id res chain seq x y z
N MET A 1 2.40 14.82 23.05
CA MET A 1 1.32 14.26 22.22
C MET A 1 1.79 12.88 21.84
N ASP A 2 1.12 11.85 22.36
CA ASP A 2 1.41 10.47 22.01
C ASP A 2 1.16 10.27 20.53
N GLU A 3 2.24 10.13 19.79
CA GLU A 3 2.21 9.85 18.37
C GLU A 3 1.74 8.40 18.18
N HIS A 4 0.44 8.24 17.92
CA HIS A 4 -0.18 6.92 17.76
C HIS A 4 0.29 6.25 16.47
N SER A 5 0.70 4.99 16.57
CA SER A 5 1.01 4.13 15.43
C SER A 5 -0.20 3.99 14.51
N ILE A 6 0.03 4.02 13.20
CA ILE A 6 -1.05 3.92 12.22
C ILE A 6 -1.20 2.47 11.77
N ASN A 7 -2.43 1.95 11.80
CA ASN A 7 -2.74 0.59 11.36
C ASN A 7 -3.41 0.62 9.98
N ALA A 8 -2.65 0.27 8.95
CA ALA A 8 -3.15 0.20 7.58
C ALA A 8 -3.59 -1.22 7.22
N SER A 9 -4.84 -1.39 6.80
CA SER A 9 -5.34 -2.62 6.20
C SER A 9 -5.24 -2.50 4.68
N VAL A 10 -4.33 -3.23 4.06
CA VAL A 10 -4.00 -3.12 2.64
C VAL A 10 -4.50 -4.33 1.88
N MET A 11 -5.53 -4.15 1.06
CA MET A 11 -6.00 -5.17 0.12
C MET A 11 -5.22 -5.08 -1.19
N LEU A 12 -4.69 -6.20 -1.64
CA LEU A 12 -3.88 -6.31 -2.86
C LEU A 12 -4.70 -7.02 -3.94
N HIS A 13 -5.20 -6.27 -4.92
CA HIS A 13 -5.96 -6.81 -6.03
C HIS A 13 -5.08 -6.98 -7.28
N GLY A 14 -5.06 -8.20 -7.83
CA GLY A 14 -4.27 -8.51 -9.03
C GLY A 14 -2.78 -8.70 -8.77
N PHE A 15 -2.35 -8.68 -7.50
CA PHE A 15 -0.99 -9.01 -7.10
C PHE A 15 -0.79 -10.53 -7.02
N PRO A 16 0.47 -11.02 -7.15
CA PRO A 16 0.79 -12.42 -6.90
C PRO A 16 0.43 -12.84 -5.47
N ASP A 17 0.15 -14.14 -5.31
CA ASP A 17 -0.16 -14.72 -4.01
C ASP A 17 1.00 -14.52 -3.03
N LEU A 18 0.68 -14.02 -1.83
CA LEU A 18 1.66 -13.75 -0.77
C LEU A 18 1.83 -14.93 0.20
N GLY A 19 1.17 -16.07 -0.02
CA GLY A 19 1.15 -17.20 0.91
C GLY A 19 0.37 -16.92 2.20
N LEU A 20 -0.45 -15.87 2.24
CA LEU A 20 -1.17 -15.42 3.45
C LEU A 20 -2.58 -16.04 3.59
N GLY A 21 -3.02 -16.83 2.61
CA GLY A 21 -4.43 -17.19 2.47
C GLY A 21 -5.28 -15.99 2.02
N GLY A 22 -6.43 -16.25 1.40
CA GLY A 22 -7.32 -15.19 0.88
C GLY A 22 -7.45 -15.12 -0.65
N GLY A 23 -6.85 -16.06 -1.39
CA GLY A 23 -7.02 -16.19 -2.83
C GLY A 23 -6.50 -14.96 -3.60
N ASN A 24 -7.24 -14.51 -4.61
CA ASN A 24 -6.80 -13.44 -5.53
C ASN A 24 -6.83 -12.01 -4.93
N ARG A 25 -7.13 -11.85 -3.64
CA ARG A 25 -7.26 -10.54 -2.96
C ARG A 25 -6.77 -10.60 -1.51
N PRO A 26 -5.50 -10.91 -1.25
CA PRO A 26 -4.99 -10.93 0.10
C PRO A 26 -5.09 -9.52 0.73
N THR A 27 -5.51 -9.48 1.99
CA THR A 27 -5.51 -8.26 2.80
C THR A 27 -4.45 -8.38 3.88
N VAL A 28 -3.56 -7.40 3.96
CA VAL A 28 -2.46 -7.38 4.93
C VAL A 28 -2.62 -6.22 5.89
N ALA A 29 -2.53 -6.50 7.19
CA ALA A 29 -2.39 -5.45 8.20
C ALA A 29 -0.92 -5.01 8.32
N LEU A 30 -0.66 -3.71 8.18
CA LEU A 30 0.63 -3.07 8.38
C LEU A 30 0.54 -2.10 9.56
N THR A 31 1.52 -2.15 10.45
CA THR A 31 1.69 -1.13 11.49
C THR A 31 2.79 -0.18 11.02
N LEU A 32 2.43 1.08 10.81
CA LEU A 32 3.32 2.11 10.33
C LEU A 32 3.73 2.99 11.51
N ALA A 33 5.01 3.36 11.53
CA ALA A 33 5.52 4.33 12.50
C ALA A 33 4.73 5.64 12.37
N PRO A 34 4.53 6.37 13.48
CA PRO A 34 3.82 7.63 13.47
C PRO A 34 4.45 8.68 12.54
N GLY A 35 3.72 9.76 12.32
CA GLY A 35 4.06 10.84 11.40
C GLY A 35 3.29 10.76 10.07
N ARG A 36 3.56 11.73 9.18
CA ARG A 36 2.83 11.95 7.93
C ARG A 36 2.71 10.66 7.11
N LEU A 37 1.49 10.18 6.88
CA LEU A 37 1.22 9.01 6.07
C LEU A 37 1.09 9.40 4.60
N THR A 38 1.76 8.65 3.72
CA THR A 38 1.63 8.78 2.27
C THR A 38 1.52 7.41 1.63
N GLY A 39 1.03 7.34 0.39
CA GLY A 39 1.01 6.10 -0.40
C GLY A 39 2.39 5.46 -0.49
N ARG A 40 3.45 6.28 -0.63
CA ARG A 40 4.84 5.83 -0.67
C ARG A 40 5.24 5.06 0.59
N ARG A 41 4.89 5.55 1.79
CA ARG A 41 5.21 4.85 3.05
C ARG A 41 4.54 3.47 3.12
N ILE A 42 3.32 3.35 2.57
CA ILE A 42 2.62 2.06 2.48
C ILE A 42 3.38 1.10 1.54
N TYR A 43 3.86 1.58 0.37
CA TYR A 43 4.64 0.76 -0.54
C TYR A 43 5.97 0.30 0.06
N VAL A 44 6.67 1.19 0.75
CA VAL A 44 7.92 0.85 1.45
C VAL A 44 7.65 -0.23 2.49
N ALA A 45 6.65 -0.07 3.36
CA ALA A 45 6.31 -1.06 4.37
C ALA A 45 5.89 -2.43 3.77
N LEU A 46 5.20 -2.43 2.63
CA LEU A 46 4.88 -3.66 1.89
C LEU A 46 6.13 -4.34 1.34
N LEU A 47 7.05 -3.58 0.75
CA LEU A 47 8.31 -4.10 0.21
C LEU A 47 9.26 -4.58 1.31
N GLU A 48 9.28 -3.92 2.47
CA GLU A 48 10.05 -4.39 3.62
C GLU A 48 9.55 -5.74 4.12
N ARG A 49 8.24 -5.99 4.05
CA ARG A 49 7.63 -7.24 4.53
C ARG A 49 7.59 -8.36 3.48
N PHE A 50 7.35 -8.05 2.21
CA PHE A 50 7.16 -9.04 1.13
C PHE A 50 8.02 -8.79 -0.11
N GLY A 51 9.15 -8.09 0.06
CA GLY A 51 9.93 -7.49 -1.03
C GLY A 51 10.22 -8.39 -2.22
N ALA A 52 10.57 -9.65 -2.03
CA ALA A 52 10.85 -10.57 -3.15
C ALA A 52 9.63 -10.77 -4.06
N ILE A 53 8.44 -10.85 -3.49
CA ILE A 53 7.19 -11.13 -4.22
C ILE A 53 6.62 -9.85 -4.83
N LEU A 54 6.73 -8.73 -4.12
CA LEU A 54 6.15 -7.45 -4.54
C LEU A 54 7.10 -6.56 -5.34
N ALA A 55 8.41 -6.81 -5.36
CA ALA A 55 9.40 -5.98 -6.07
C ALA A 55 9.08 -5.75 -7.56
N PRO A 56 8.62 -6.75 -8.33
CA PRO A 56 8.23 -6.52 -9.73
C PRO A 56 7.08 -5.52 -9.89
N ALA A 57 6.19 -5.43 -8.90
CA ALA A 57 5.00 -4.57 -8.90
C ALA A 57 5.27 -3.18 -8.33
N LEU A 58 5.87 -3.16 -7.14
CA LEU A 58 5.98 -1.99 -6.26
C LEU A 58 7.42 -1.48 -6.15
N GLY A 59 8.42 -2.24 -6.60
CA GLY A 59 9.83 -1.88 -6.50
C GLY A 59 10.13 -0.46 -6.98
N PRO A 60 9.65 -0.05 -8.17
CA PRO A 60 9.82 1.33 -8.65
C PRO A 60 9.02 2.36 -7.84
N ALA A 61 7.90 1.98 -7.21
CA ALA A 61 7.02 2.89 -6.46
C ALA A 61 7.63 3.34 -5.12
N ARG A 62 8.79 2.79 -4.72
CA ARG A 62 9.56 3.28 -3.57
C ARG A 62 10.36 4.55 -3.87
N GLU A 63 10.63 4.83 -5.15
CA GLU A 63 11.50 5.92 -5.58
C GLU A 63 10.74 7.24 -5.72
N ALA A 64 11.39 8.34 -5.35
CA ALA A 64 10.77 9.66 -5.41
C ALA A 64 10.47 10.11 -6.85
N GLY A 65 9.28 10.68 -7.08
CA GLY A 65 8.89 11.16 -8.42
C GLY A 65 8.53 10.04 -9.41
N CYS A 66 8.44 8.80 -8.96
CA CYS A 66 7.99 7.68 -9.79
C CYS A 66 6.49 7.77 -10.03
N LYS A 67 6.08 7.94 -11.30
CA LYS A 67 4.65 7.91 -11.65
C LYS A 67 4.13 6.47 -11.50
N LEU A 68 3.12 6.29 -10.65
CA LEU A 68 2.42 5.02 -10.44
C LEU A 68 1.64 4.62 -11.71
N LYS A 69 2.33 4.16 -12.75
CA LYS A 69 1.69 3.79 -14.01
C LYS A 69 1.01 2.42 -13.97
N ASN A 70 1.41 1.58 -13.01
CA ASN A 70 1.01 0.17 -12.96
C ASN A 70 0.14 -0.16 -11.75
N VAL A 71 -0.10 0.78 -10.83
CA VAL A 71 -0.88 0.54 -9.61
C VAL A 71 -1.81 1.70 -9.34
N HIS A 72 -3.09 1.42 -9.15
CA HIS A 72 -4.02 2.37 -8.55
C HIS A 72 -4.02 2.22 -7.04
N LEU A 73 -3.94 3.35 -6.33
CA LEU A 73 -4.07 3.40 -4.87
C LEU A 73 -5.41 4.06 -4.51
N PHE A 74 -6.12 3.44 -3.58
CA PHE A 74 -7.30 4.01 -2.96
C PHE A 74 -7.13 4.04 -1.44
N ALA A 75 -7.53 5.13 -0.81
CA ALA A 75 -7.58 5.30 0.65
C ALA A 75 -9.04 5.57 1.06
N ASN A 76 -9.64 4.67 1.84
CA ASN A 76 -11.08 4.69 2.19
C ASN A 76 -11.96 5.07 0.98
N ASP A 77 -11.81 4.33 -0.12
CA ASP A 77 -12.57 4.49 -1.37
C ASP A 77 -12.25 5.74 -2.21
N LYS A 78 -11.38 6.65 -1.74
CA LYS A 78 -10.87 7.78 -2.55
C LYS A 78 -9.67 7.34 -3.37
N ALA A 79 -9.72 7.56 -4.69
CA ALA A 79 -8.56 7.38 -5.56
C ALA A 79 -7.46 8.40 -5.22
N ILE A 80 -6.23 7.91 -5.05
CA ILE A 80 -5.04 8.70 -4.79
C ILE A 80 -4.16 8.65 -6.04
N ASN A 81 -3.93 9.83 -6.62
CA ASN A 81 -3.21 9.95 -7.89
C ASN A 81 -1.70 10.17 -7.70
N ASP A 82 -1.29 10.57 -6.50
CA ASP A 82 0.09 10.85 -6.15
C ASP A 82 0.50 10.03 -4.91
N ALA A 83 1.57 9.24 -5.03
CA ALA A 83 2.11 8.45 -3.92
C ALA A 83 2.58 9.32 -2.74
N ASP A 84 2.85 10.60 -3.00
CA ASP A 84 3.28 11.58 -2.01
C ASP A 84 2.13 12.41 -1.43
N GLU A 85 0.90 12.19 -1.92
CA GLU A 85 -0.30 12.77 -1.30
C GLU A 85 -0.39 12.32 0.16
N VAL A 86 -0.70 13.28 1.03
CA VAL A 86 -0.87 13.05 2.46
C VAL A 86 -2.20 12.37 2.71
N LEU A 87 -2.16 11.22 3.39
CA LEU A 87 -3.33 10.39 3.66
C LEU A 87 -3.92 10.60 5.07
N ASP A 88 -3.39 11.54 5.85
CA ASP A 88 -3.80 11.76 7.25
C ASP A 88 -5.30 12.04 7.40
N ALA A 89 -5.93 12.70 6.41
CA ALA A 89 -7.37 12.93 6.38
C ALA A 89 -8.22 11.66 6.21
N HIS A 90 -7.60 10.53 5.86
CA HIS A 90 -8.23 9.22 5.70
C HIS A 90 -7.99 8.31 6.91
N ILE A 91 -7.31 8.77 7.95
CA ILE A 91 -7.11 7.99 9.17
C ILE A 91 -8.32 8.22 10.08
N ASP A 92 -8.92 7.14 10.57
CA ASP A 92 -10.02 7.23 11.53
C ASP A 92 -9.53 7.62 12.94
N ALA A 93 -10.49 7.86 13.85
CA ALA A 93 -10.19 8.25 15.23
C ALA A 93 -9.41 7.18 16.03
N GLU A 94 -9.37 5.94 15.56
CA GLU A 94 -8.61 4.83 16.16
C GLU A 94 -7.21 4.66 15.50
N GLY A 95 -6.81 5.55 14.61
CA GLY A 95 -5.53 5.47 13.92
C GLY A 95 -5.50 4.42 12.81
N ARG A 96 -6.64 4.08 12.21
CA ARG A 96 -6.74 3.04 11.17
C ARG A 96 -7.07 3.64 9.81
N ILE A 97 -6.61 2.95 8.76
CA ILE A 97 -6.87 3.31 7.37
C ILE A 97 -7.08 2.05 6.53
N ARG A 98 -8.00 2.08 5.59
CA ARG A 98 -8.19 1.02 4.59
C ARG A 98 -7.58 1.47 3.27
N VAL A 99 -6.72 0.62 2.73
CA VAL A 99 -6.01 0.87 1.48
C VAL A 99 -6.33 -0.25 0.51
N LEU A 100 -6.68 0.11 -0.72
CA LEU A 100 -6.81 -0.84 -1.82
C LEU A 100 -5.74 -0.51 -2.86
N LEU A 101 -4.92 -1.50 -3.18
CA LEU A 101 -3.97 -1.43 -4.28
C LEU A 101 -4.47 -2.33 -5.41
N ILE A 102 -4.61 -1.77 -6.60
CA ILE A 102 -5.01 -2.51 -7.80
C ILE A 102 -3.86 -2.49 -8.80
N LEU A 103 -3.34 -3.67 -9.14
CA LEU A 103 -2.35 -3.80 -10.20
C LEU A 103 -3.03 -3.66 -11.57
N VAL A 104 -2.62 -2.67 -12.36
CA VAL A 104 -3.22 -2.29 -13.65
C VAL A 104 -2.69 -3.13 -14.81
N LYS A 105 -1.44 -3.61 -14.71
CA LYS A 105 -0.82 -4.47 -15.72
C LYS A 105 -0.38 -5.76 -15.04
N ALA A 106 -0.85 -6.90 -15.55
CA ALA A 106 -0.38 -8.20 -15.11
C ALA A 106 1.14 -8.24 -15.18
N ILE A 107 1.80 -8.47 -14.06
CA ILE A 107 3.20 -8.84 -14.04
C ILE A 107 3.20 -10.28 -14.49
N ALA A 108 3.89 -10.57 -15.59
CA ALA A 108 4.08 -11.95 -16.00
C ALA A 108 4.73 -12.69 -14.82
N SER A 109 3.98 -13.63 -14.22
CA SER A 109 4.57 -14.64 -13.35
C SER A 109 5.52 -15.44 -14.23
N GLY A 110 6.82 -15.15 -14.12
CA GLY A 110 7.89 -15.98 -14.66
C GLY A 110 8.05 -17.23 -13.84
#